data_AF-A0A9P0CG06-F1
#
_entry.id   AF-A0A9P0CG06-F1
#
_cell.length_a   1.000
_cell.length_b   1.000
_cell.length_c   1.000
_cell.angle_alpha   90.00
_cell.angle_beta   90.00
_cell.angle_gamma   90.00
#
_symmetry.space_group_name_H-M   'P 1'
#
loop_
_entity.id
_entity.type
_entity.pdbx_description
1 polymer ?
#
loop_
_entity_poly.entity_id
_entity_poly.type
_entity_poly.pdbx_seq_one_letter_code
_entity_poly.pdbx_strand_id
1 'polypeptide(L)'
;MRMHSLNDAFEQLREVIPHIKMERKLSKIETLTLAKNYIMALTNVICDMRGEEKHYTFVQDMESDGGEIDLNNGMDETSNQEPNNNSIYQENLEARSDNSVNSR
;
A
#
# COMPACT_ATOMS: atom_id res chain seq x y z
N MET A 1 20.58 -13.98 13.70
CA MET A 1 20.12 -14.67 12.45
C MET A 1 18.94 -13.96 11.78
N ARG A 2 17.84 -13.58 12.47
CA ARG A 2 16.69 -12.87 11.85
C ARG A 2 16.97 -11.45 11.31
N MET A 3 17.87 -10.69 11.94
CA MET A 3 18.21 -9.34 11.44
C MET A 3 19.07 -9.36 10.19
N HIS A 4 19.91 -10.39 10.02
CA HIS A 4 20.77 -10.51 8.85
C HIS A 4 19.93 -10.77 7.61
N SER A 5 18.97 -11.71 7.66
CA SER A 5 18.06 -11.97 6.53
C SER A 5 17.25 -10.74 6.11
N LEU A 6 16.83 -9.89 7.06
CA LEU A 6 16.13 -8.65 6.74
C LEU A 6 17.05 -7.65 6.03
N ASN A 7 18.27 -7.47 6.53
CA ASN A 7 19.23 -6.54 5.94
C ASN A 7 19.68 -7.02 4.55
N ASP A 8 19.85 -8.33 4.36
CA ASP A 8 20.19 -8.95 3.08
C ASP A 8 19.06 -8.78 2.05
N ALA A 9 17.79 -8.86 2.48
CA ALA A 9 16.64 -8.56 1.62
C ALA A 9 16.59 -7.09 1.22
N PHE A 10 16.91 -6.17 2.14
CA PHE A 10 17.02 -4.75 1.83
C PHE A 10 18.14 -4.44 0.83
N GLU A 11 19.27 -5.16 0.90
CA GLU A 11 20.36 -4.98 -0.05
C GLU A 11 19.97 -5.44 -1.45
N GLN A 12 19.37 -6.63 -1.58
CA GLN A 12 18.84 -7.12 -2.85
C GLN A 12 17.79 -6.16 -3.45
N LEU A 13 16.96 -5.54 -2.60
CA LEU A 13 16.00 -4.54 -3.05
C LEU A 13 16.70 -3.29 -3.61
N ARG A 14 17.83 -2.86 -3.04
CA ARG A 14 18.59 -1.72 -3.56
C ARG A 14 19.22 -1.99 -4.92
N GLU A 15 19.62 -3.24 -5.18
CA GLU A 15 20.24 -3.62 -6.45
C GLU A 15 19.28 -3.51 -7.65
N VAL A 16 17.98 -3.73 -7.41
CA VAL A 16 16.95 -3.67 -8.46
C VAL A 16 16.33 -2.28 -8.65
N ILE A 17 16.56 -1.35 -7.72
CA ILE A 17 16.10 0.05 -7.87
C ILE A 17 17.00 0.74 -8.90
N PRO A 18 16.44 1.40 -9.94
CA PRO A 18 17.21 1.98 -11.02
C PRO A 18 18.27 2.97 -10.51
N HIS A 19 19.49 2.81 -11.03
CA HIS A 19 20.76 3.28 -10.48
C HIS A 19 20.77 4.75 -10.06
N ILE A 20 20.51 4.97 -8.79
CA ILE A 20 20.89 6.21 -8.14
C ILE A 20 22.37 6.05 -7.81
N LYS A 21 23.24 6.71 -8.58
CA LYS A 21 24.69 6.78 -8.33
C LYS A 21 24.95 7.57 -7.04
N MET A 22 24.54 7.02 -5.90
CA MET A 22 24.77 7.58 -4.59
C MET A 22 26.05 6.97 -4.04
N GLU A 23 26.94 7.83 -3.57
CA GLU A 23 28.14 7.45 -2.82
C GLU A 23 27.80 6.77 -1.47
N ARG A 24 26.51 6.76 -1.09
CA ARG A 24 25.98 6.18 0.15
C ARG A 24 24.84 5.19 -0.11
N LYS A 25 24.66 4.23 0.80
CA LYS A 25 23.49 3.34 0.81
C LYS A 25 22.21 4.11 1.16
N LEU A 26 21.11 3.78 0.51
CA LEU A 26 19.79 4.30 0.84
C LEU A 26 19.34 3.81 2.22
N SER A 27 18.72 4.70 3.00
CA SER A 27 18.01 4.33 4.22
C SER A 27 16.85 3.37 3.90
N LYS A 28 16.33 2.69 4.92
CA LYS A 28 15.21 1.76 4.74
C LYS A 28 13.97 2.45 4.16
N ILE A 29 13.66 3.66 4.63
CA ILE A 29 12.52 4.43 4.13
C ILE A 29 12.74 4.87 2.69
N GLU A 30 13.92 5.43 2.36
CA GLU A 30 14.24 5.83 0.98
C GLU A 30 14.14 4.63 0.02
N THR A 31 14.67 3.46 0.45
CA THR A 31 14.62 2.22 -0.34
C THR A 31 13.17 1.81 -0.62
N LEU A 32 12.30 1.83 0.39
CA LEU A 32 10.89 1.44 0.23
C LEU A 32 10.11 2.44 -0.63
N THR A 33 10.31 3.73 -0.43
CA THR A 33 9.66 4.78 -1.23
C THR A 33 10.01 4.66 -2.70
N LEU A 34 11.30 4.48 -3.02
CA LEU A 34 11.76 4.32 -4.40
C LEU A 34 11.29 3.01 -5.01
N ALA A 35 11.30 1.90 -4.25
CA ALA A 35 10.77 0.62 -4.72
C ALA A 35 9.28 0.73 -5.09
N LYS A 36 8.46 1.36 -4.23
CA LYS A 36 7.03 1.61 -4.52
C LYS A 36 6.87 2.40 -5.82
N ASN A 37 7.57 3.52 -5.95
CA ASN A 37 7.49 4.37 -7.13
C ASN A 37 7.93 3.63 -8.40
N TYR A 38 8.95 2.77 -8.28
CA TYR A 38 9.43 1.98 -9.40
C TYR A 38 8.40 0.94 -9.85
N ILE A 39 7.74 0.24 -8.93
CA ILE A 39 6.64 -0.69 -9.24
C ILE A 39 5.49 0.06 -9.94
N MET A 40 5.10 1.23 -9.44
CA MET A 40 4.07 2.06 -10.07
C MET A 40 4.46 2.44 -11.51
N ALA A 41 5.70 2.90 -11.71
CA ALA A 41 6.22 3.26 -13.03
C ALA A 41 6.18 2.08 -14.01
N LEU A 42 6.72 0.92 -13.61
CA LEU A 42 6.72 -0.28 -14.44
C LEU A 42 5.31 -0.75 -14.77
N THR A 43 4.37 -0.64 -13.83
CA THR A 43 2.97 -1.00 -14.06
C THR A 43 2.35 -0.10 -15.13
N ASN A 44 2.55 1.21 -15.04
CA ASN A 44 2.06 2.15 -16.05
C ASN A 44 2.72 1.91 -17.42
N VAL A 45 4.01 1.59 -17.47
CA VAL A 45 4.69 1.22 -18.72
C VAL A 45 4.03 0.01 -19.36
N ILE A 46 3.65 -1.00 -18.57
CA ILE A 46 2.94 -2.19 -19.08
C ILE A 46 1.53 -1.82 -19.58
N CYS A 47 0.79 -0.94 -18.88
CA CYS A 47 -0.51 -0.44 -19.34
C CYS A 47 -0.39 0.30 -20.68
N ASP A 48 0.61 1.20 -20.79
CA ASP A 48 0.89 1.97 -22.01
C ASP A 48 1.21 1.02 -23.18
N MET A 49 2.00 -0.04 -22.95
CA MET A 49 2.30 -1.06 -23.96
C MET A 49 1.08 -1.87 -24.41
N ARG A 50 0.05 -1.96 -23.56
CA ARG A 50 -1.22 -2.67 -23.84
C ARG A 50 -2.30 -1.75 -24.41
N GLY A 51 -2.05 -0.44 -24.48
CA GLY A 51 -3.04 0.56 -24.91
C GLY A 51 -4.14 0.80 -23.88
N GLU A 52 -3.87 0.53 -22.60
CA GLU A 52 -4.79 0.74 -21.49
C GLU A 52 -4.53 2.08 -20.79
N GLU A 53 -5.52 2.56 -20.05
CA GLU A 53 -5.37 3.72 -19.16
C GLU A 53 -4.35 3.44 -18.04
N LYS A 54 -3.65 4.49 -17.60
CA LYS A 54 -2.64 4.38 -16.55
C LYS A 54 -3.30 4.08 -15.21
N HIS A 55 -2.87 2.99 -14.57
CA HIS A 55 -3.43 2.56 -13.29
C HIS A 55 -2.97 3.41 -12.10
N TYR A 56 -1.75 3.96 -12.15
CA TYR A 56 -1.20 4.78 -11.09
C TYR A 56 -0.95 6.21 -11.53
N THR A 57 -1.42 7.17 -10.73
CA THR A 57 -1.02 8.57 -10.85
C THR A 57 0.15 8.85 -9.92
N PHE A 58 1.18 9.53 -10.42
CA PHE A 58 2.22 10.06 -9.55
C PHE A 58 1.67 11.32 -8.89
N VAL A 59 1.05 11.17 -7.72
CA VAL A 59 0.90 12.30 -6.79
C VAL A 59 2.30 12.67 -6.35
N GLN A 60 2.87 13.66 -7.04
CA GLN A 60 4.07 14.31 -6.57
C GLN A 60 3.60 15.15 -5.38
N ASP A 61 4.04 14.81 -4.17
CA ASP A 61 3.86 15.64 -2.97
C ASP A 61 4.66 16.96 -3.12
N MET A 62 4.33 17.74 -4.15
CA MET A 62 4.62 19.15 -4.20
C MET A 62 3.49 19.82 -3.46
N GLU A 63 3.78 20.29 -2.23
CA GLU A 63 2.99 21.33 -1.61
C GLU A 63 2.98 22.55 -2.55
N SER A 64 1.94 22.65 -3.38
CA SER A 64 1.63 23.87 -4.10
C SER A 64 0.12 24.09 -4.05
N ASP A 65 -0.21 25.07 -3.21
CA ASP A 65 -1.46 25.80 -3.07
C ASP A 65 -2.43 25.76 -4.28
N GLY A 66 -3.68 25.38 -4.00
CA GLY A 66 -4.89 25.77 -4.76
C GLY A 66 -5.16 25.08 -6.10
N GLY A 67 -5.96 24.01 -6.10
CA GLY A 67 -6.60 23.48 -7.31
C GLY A 67 -7.57 22.34 -7.00
N GLU A 68 -8.87 22.63 -7.07
CA GLU A 68 -10.01 21.73 -6.85
C GLU A 68 -9.93 20.49 -7.79
N ILE A 69 -9.88 19.29 -7.21
CA ILE A 69 -10.00 18.04 -7.97
C ILE A 69 -11.50 17.72 -8.06
N ASP A 70 -12.09 17.95 -9.24
CA ASP A 70 -13.46 17.53 -9.55
C ASP A 70 -13.52 15.99 -9.55
N LEU A 71 -14.20 15.44 -8.55
CA LEU A 71 -14.38 14.00 -8.33
C LEU A 71 -15.48 13.38 -9.22
N ASN A 72 -16.00 14.11 -10.21
CA ASN A 72 -17.07 13.60 -11.07
C ASN A 72 -16.53 12.97 -12.35
N ASN A 73 -16.11 11.71 -12.25
CA ASN A 73 -16.37 10.73 -13.31
C ASN A 73 -16.38 9.30 -12.77
N GLY A 74 -17.59 8.72 -12.71
CA GLY A 74 -17.79 7.28 -12.89
C GLY A 74 -18.01 6.45 -11.63
N MET A 75 -19.04 6.78 -10.86
CA MET A 75 -19.70 5.87 -9.93
C MET A 75 -20.26 4.64 -10.68
N ASP A 76 -19.74 3.44 -10.41
CA ASP A 76 -20.51 2.19 -10.51
C ASP A 76 -20.33 1.42 -9.19
N GLU A 77 -21.38 1.48 -8.36
CA GLU A 77 -21.48 0.76 -7.10
C GLU A 77 -21.84 -0.70 -7.35
N THR A 78 -20.92 -1.61 -7.02
CA THR A 78 -21.33 -2.90 -6.42
C THR A 78 -20.49 -3.14 -5.16
N SER A 79 -21.07 -2.74 -4.04
CA SER A 79 -20.58 -2.92 -2.69
C SER A 79 -20.65 -4.39 -2.26
N ASN A 80 -19.51 -5.06 -2.21
CA ASN A 80 -19.28 -6.17 -1.28
C ASN A 80 -18.15 -5.75 -0.35
N GLN A 81 -18.49 -4.99 0.70
CA GLN A 81 -17.59 -4.73 1.81
C GLN A 81 -17.46 -6.01 2.63
N GLU A 82 -16.41 -6.78 2.38
CA GLU A 82 -15.98 -7.79 3.35
C GLU A 82 -15.56 -7.07 4.64
N PRO A 83 -16.10 -7.46 5.81
CA PRO A 83 -15.71 -6.85 7.07
C PRO A 83 -14.21 -7.09 7.31
N ASN A 84 -13.47 -6.03 7.60
CA ASN A 84 -12.05 -6.16 7.89
C ASN A 84 -11.84 -7.07 9.11
N ASN A 85 -10.77 -7.85 9.09
CA ASN A 85 -10.49 -8.85 10.13
C ASN A 85 -10.45 -8.29 11.56
N ASN A 86 -10.16 -6.99 11.77
CA ASN A 86 -10.19 -6.41 13.11
C ASN A 86 -11.60 -6.29 13.68
N SER A 87 -12.63 -6.11 12.84
CA SER A 87 -14.03 -6.02 13.29
C SER A 87 -14.54 -7.33 13.86
N ILE A 88 -14.13 -8.47 13.27
CA ILE A 88 -14.54 -9.82 13.67
C ILE A 88 -13.99 -10.20 15.05
N TYR A 89 -12.77 -9.78 15.40
CA TYR A 89 -12.22 -10.09 16.72
C TYR A 89 -12.94 -9.33 17.84
N GLN A 90 -13.41 -8.12 17.55
CA GLN A 90 -14.08 -7.27 18.53
C GLN A 90 -15.46 -7.83 18.91
N GLU A 91 -16.22 -8.29 17.92
CA GLU A 91 -17.54 -8.92 18.13
C GLU A 91 -17.44 -10.24 18.91
N ASN A 92 -16.41 -11.06 18.65
CA ASN A 92 -16.21 -12.33 19.35
C ASN A 92 -15.82 -12.19 20.83
N LEU A 93 -15.28 -11.03 21.22
CA LEU A 93 -14.99 -10.71 22.62
C LEU A 93 -16.24 -10.28 23.39
N GLU A 94 -17.19 -9.61 22.72
CA GLU A 94 -18.44 -9.13 23.32
C GLU A 94 -19.50 -10.23 23.44
N ALA A 95 -19.53 -11.19 22.51
CA ALA A 95 -20.51 -12.29 22.54
C ALA A 95 -20.34 -13.30 23.69
N ARG A 96 -19.24 -13.22 24.46
CA ARG A 96 -18.92 -14.17 25.54
C ARG A 96 -19.28 -13.70 26.95
N SER A 97 -19.75 -12.47 27.15
CA SER A 97 -20.05 -11.95 28.49
C SER A 97 -21.46 -12.24 29.01
N ASP A 98 -22.42 -12.63 28.16
CA ASP A 98 -23.82 -12.82 28.58
C ASP A 98 -24.28 -14.28 28.46
N ASN A 99 -23.73 -15.15 29.31
CA ASN A 99 -24.40 -16.41 29.62
C ASN A 99 -24.15 -16.83 31.07
N SER A 100 -24.73 -16.06 31.98
CA SER A 100 -24.98 -16.51 33.35
C SER A 100 -26.31 -15.96 33.86
N VAL A 101 -27.43 -16.47 33.34
CA VAL A 101 -28.68 -16.47 34.10
C VAL A 101 -29.45 -17.78 33.87
N ASN A 102 -29.83 -18.39 35.00
CA ASN A 102 -30.76 -19.51 35.23
C ASN A 102 -30.28 -20.97 35.13
N SER A 103 -29.87 -21.50 36.29
CA SER A 103 -30.39 -22.80 36.72
C SER A 103 -30.68 -22.84 38.22
N ARG A 104 -31.96 -23.10 38.52
CA ARG A 104 -32.61 -23.45 39.80
C ARG A 104 -33.06 -22.31 40.72
#